data_AF-A0AAX6HJP5-F1
#
_entry.id   AF-A0AAX6HJP5-F1
#
_cell.length_a   1.000
_cell.length_b   1.000
_cell.length_c   1.000
_cell.angle_alpha   90.00
_cell.angle_beta   90.00
_cell.angle_gamma   90.00
#
_symmetry.space_group_name_H-M   'P 1'
#
loop_
_entity.id
_entity.type
_entity.pdbx_description
1 polymer ?
#
loop_
_entity_poly.entity_id
_entity_poly.type
_entity_poly.pdbx_seq_one_letter_code
_entity_poly.pdbx_strand_id
1 'polypeptide(L)'
;MLALNCLAAVKKLGSAKICCSQFFSIIPDIIGRLMDRLLDFVPIQKAYYSMKDIGLCREFLFHFGPRAATIKYKNDHGAEEREFWIDLVQNQLQRAIDREKIWSRLTTSESIEVLEKDLAIFGFFIALGRSTQSFLSASGVPIMGDSIEGVIRYLIGGSVLYYPQLSSISSYQLYVEVVCEELEWFPFYQSNLPDSKQMTENKSKQEGIPHREAISLVLDVCSYWMTSFIKHSTLLENPSNIKAKRFLSRGHSKLTECMEELGVPNRDGRVKDIIKDKRNQGSETYLSFSTELNSFDKALASVEEALIRLEVC
;
A
#
# COMPACT_ATOMS: atom_id res chain seq x y z
N MET A 1 21.62 -3.28 19.56
CA MET A 1 22.30 -3.90 18.39
C MET A 1 22.94 -5.25 18.70
N LEU A 2 23.83 -5.40 19.70
CA LEU A 2 24.48 -6.69 19.99
C LEU A 2 23.51 -7.86 20.17
N ALA A 3 22.44 -7.67 20.96
CA ALA A 3 21.42 -8.70 21.17
C ALA A 3 20.73 -9.16 19.87
N LEU A 4 20.42 -8.22 18.97
CA LEU A 4 19.81 -8.52 17.66
C LEU A 4 20.79 -9.30 16.76
N ASN A 5 22.08 -8.97 16.78
CA ASN A 5 23.11 -9.74 16.05
C ASN A 5 23.23 -11.18 16.54
N CYS A 6 23.23 -11.38 17.86
CA CYS A 6 23.26 -12.72 18.44
C CYS A 6 22.03 -13.55 18.01
N LEU A 7 20.83 -12.97 18.08
CA LEU A 7 19.61 -13.66 17.67
C LEU A 7 19.58 -13.93 16.15
N ALA A 8 20.09 -13.02 15.33
CA ALA A 8 20.25 -13.23 13.90
C ALA A 8 21.18 -14.42 13.60
N ALA A 9 22.31 -14.52 14.31
CA ALA A 9 23.23 -15.65 14.18
C ALA A 9 22.58 -16.98 14.60
N VAL A 10 21.87 -16.98 15.74
CA VAL A 10 21.11 -18.15 16.22
C VAL A 10 20.06 -18.58 15.19
N LYS A 11 19.34 -17.64 14.59
CA LYS A 11 18.34 -17.96 13.56
C LYS A 11 18.98 -18.53 12.29
N LYS A 12 20.10 -17.94 11.83
CA LYS A 12 20.88 -18.45 10.69
C LYS A 12 21.40 -19.87 10.92
N LEU A 13 21.69 -20.23 12.17
CA LEU A 13 22.11 -21.59 12.52
C LEU A 13 20.98 -22.62 12.29
N GLY A 14 19.72 -22.18 12.39
CA GLY A 14 18.53 -22.98 12.13
C GLY A 14 18.13 -23.88 13.32
N SER A 15 16.83 -24.19 13.40
CA SER A 15 16.25 -25.01 14.46
C SER A 15 16.79 -26.44 14.48
N ALA A 16 17.14 -27.00 13.32
CA ALA A 16 17.67 -28.37 13.21
C ALA A 16 19.00 -28.56 13.96
N LYS A 17 19.77 -27.49 14.16
CA LYS A 17 21.07 -27.53 14.85
C LYS A 17 20.97 -27.19 16.34
N ILE A 18 19.79 -26.79 16.82
CA ILE A 18 19.55 -26.37 18.21
C ILE A 18 18.45 -27.26 18.77
N CYS A 19 18.78 -28.10 19.76
CA CYS A 19 17.87 -29.14 20.27
C CYS A 19 16.64 -28.65 21.06
N CYS A 20 16.23 -27.38 20.95
CA CYS A 20 15.09 -26.83 21.69
C CYS A 20 14.12 -26.07 20.77
N SER A 21 13.02 -26.74 20.40
CA SER A 21 11.94 -26.16 19.61
C SER A 21 11.23 -25.00 20.31
N GLN A 22 11.05 -25.10 21.63
CA GLN A 22 10.42 -24.06 22.46
C GLN A 22 11.23 -22.76 22.47
N PHE A 23 12.56 -22.86 22.47
CA PHE A 23 13.42 -21.68 22.38
C PHE A 23 13.25 -21.01 21.00
N PHE A 24 13.28 -21.79 19.92
CA PHE A 24 13.16 -21.24 18.57
C PHE A 24 11.79 -20.59 18.30
N SER A 25 10.71 -21.08 18.92
CA SER A 25 9.38 -20.46 18.79
C SER A 25 9.26 -19.08 19.46
N ILE A 26 10.09 -18.78 20.47
CA ILE A 26 10.05 -17.50 21.19
C ILE A 26 10.96 -16.45 20.54
N ILE A 27 11.92 -16.87 19.69
CA ILE A 27 12.88 -15.96 19.03
C ILE A 27 12.19 -14.81 18.27
N PRO A 28 11.14 -15.03 17.43
CA PRO A 28 10.49 -13.93 16.72
C PRO A 28 9.91 -12.86 17.65
N ASP A 29 9.29 -13.25 18.77
CA ASP A 29 8.74 -12.34 19.78
C ASP A 29 9.84 -11.52 20.47
N ILE A 30 10.97 -12.15 20.82
CA ILE A 30 12.12 -11.45 21.38
C ILE A 30 12.72 -10.46 20.37
N ILE A 31 12.88 -10.88 19.10
CA ILE A 31 13.37 -10.00 18.03
C ILE A 31 12.44 -8.79 17.88
N GLY A 32 11.13 -9.00 17.83
CA GLY A 32 10.14 -7.93 17.74
C GLY A 32 10.25 -6.92 18.87
N ARG A 33 10.29 -7.37 20.13
CA ARG A 33 10.48 -6.49 21.30
C ARG A 33 11.79 -5.69 21.25
N LEU A 34 12.87 -6.31 20.79
CA LEU A 34 14.16 -5.63 20.64
C LEU A 34 14.15 -4.62 19.49
N MET A 35 13.41 -4.91 18.41
CA MET A 35 13.19 -3.97 17.31
C MET A 35 12.32 -2.79 17.76
N ASP A 36 11.28 -3.00 18.57
CA ASP A 36 10.49 -1.91 19.15
C ASP A 36 11.38 -0.97 19.97
N ARG A 37 12.22 -1.55 20.84
CA ARG A 37 13.21 -0.78 21.60
C ARG A 37 14.22 -0.07 20.72
N LEU A 38 14.56 -0.61 19.56
CA LEU A 38 15.48 0.05 18.63
C LEU A 38 14.87 1.34 18.09
N LEU A 39 13.56 1.36 17.83
CA LEU A 39 12.87 2.57 17.35
C LEU A 39 12.79 3.69 18.40
N ASP A 40 13.01 3.40 19.69
CA ASP A 40 13.19 4.42 20.72
C ASP A 40 14.46 5.26 20.49
N PHE A 41 15.43 4.74 19.73
CA PHE A 41 16.75 5.36 19.54
C PHE A 41 17.07 5.76 18.10
N VAL A 42 16.43 5.14 17.10
CA VAL A 42 16.71 5.44 15.68
C VAL A 42 15.42 5.50 14.85
N PRO A 43 15.38 6.34 13.79
CA PRO A 43 14.29 6.33 12.83
C PRO A 43 14.09 4.97 12.15
N ILE A 44 12.85 4.70 11.72
CA ILE A 44 12.45 3.41 11.15
C ILE A 44 13.27 3.02 9.90
N GLN A 45 13.62 3.99 9.06
CA GLN A 45 14.48 3.77 7.90
C GLN A 45 15.88 3.26 8.31
N LYS A 46 16.50 3.86 9.33
CA LYS A 46 17.80 3.41 9.84
C LYS A 46 17.70 2.04 10.51
N ALA A 47 16.60 1.77 11.20
CA ALA A 47 16.33 0.45 11.77
C ALA A 47 16.20 -0.61 10.67
N TYR A 48 15.49 -0.32 9.58
CA TYR A 48 15.36 -1.24 8.43
C TYR A 48 16.71 -1.63 7.85
N TYR A 49 17.57 -0.66 7.52
CA TYR A 49 18.90 -0.95 6.97
C TYR A 49 19.76 -1.73 7.96
N SER A 50 19.72 -1.37 9.25
CA SER A 50 20.42 -2.12 10.29
C SER A 50 19.95 -3.58 10.38
N MET A 51 18.64 -3.85 10.24
CA MET A 51 18.08 -5.21 10.26
C MET A 51 18.40 -5.97 8.97
N LYS A 52 18.39 -5.29 7.83
CA LYS A 52 18.77 -5.85 6.54
C LYS A 52 20.22 -6.36 6.56
N ASP A 53 21.15 -5.57 7.07
CA ASP A 53 22.58 -5.90 7.10
C ASP A 53 22.89 -7.16 7.92
N ILE A 54 22.12 -7.39 8.99
CA ILE A 54 22.33 -8.52 9.90
C ILE A 54 21.53 -9.76 9.47
N GLY A 55 20.67 -9.62 8.45
CA GLY A 55 19.85 -10.69 7.89
C GLY A 55 18.50 -10.90 8.57
N LEU A 56 17.96 -9.87 9.24
CA LEU A 56 16.63 -9.85 9.87
C LEU A 56 15.61 -9.03 9.07
N CYS A 57 15.80 -8.90 7.75
CA CYS A 57 14.93 -8.10 6.89
C CYS A 57 13.48 -8.61 6.94
N ARG A 58 13.26 -9.92 6.82
CA ARG A 58 11.91 -10.50 6.83
C ARG A 58 11.21 -10.23 8.15
N GLU A 59 11.89 -10.39 9.26
CA GLU A 59 11.38 -10.17 10.61
C GLU A 59 11.00 -8.72 10.83
N PHE A 60 11.84 -7.79 10.35
CA PHE A 60 11.49 -6.37 10.35
C PHE A 60 10.19 -6.11 9.58
N LEU A 61 10.06 -6.69 8.37
CA LEU A 61 8.88 -6.51 7.53
C LEU A 61 7.61 -7.09 8.17
N PHE A 62 7.67 -8.32 8.70
CA PHE A 62 6.52 -8.93 9.37
C PHE A 62 6.16 -8.23 10.69
N HIS A 63 7.15 -7.70 11.42
CA HIS A 63 6.92 -7.02 12.69
C HIS A 63 6.37 -5.60 12.49
N PHE A 64 6.92 -4.83 11.56
CA PHE A 64 6.53 -3.43 11.32
C PHE A 64 5.60 -3.22 10.12
N GLY A 65 5.35 -4.23 9.28
CA GLY A 65 4.38 -4.17 8.18
C GLY A 65 2.98 -3.71 8.60
N PRO A 66 2.41 -4.18 9.74
CA PRO A 66 1.14 -3.66 10.25
C PRO A 66 1.14 -2.15 10.50
N ARG A 67 2.28 -1.57 10.86
CA ARG A 67 2.44 -0.12 11.08
C ARG A 67 2.32 0.64 9.75
N ALA A 68 2.91 0.11 8.68
CA ALA A 68 2.82 0.67 7.33
C ALA A 68 1.36 0.70 6.80
N ALA A 69 0.56 -0.31 7.15
CA ALA A 69 -0.85 -0.42 6.77
C ALA A 69 -1.82 0.40 7.63
N THR A 70 -1.34 1.05 8.70
CA THR A 70 -2.23 1.76 9.64
C THR A 70 -2.56 3.17 9.13
N ILE A 71 -3.82 3.35 8.69
CA ILE A 71 -4.37 4.61 8.15
C ILE A 71 -4.40 5.76 9.21
N LYS A 72 -4.28 5.44 10.50
CA LYS A 72 -4.51 6.38 11.62
C LYS A 72 -3.36 7.37 11.91
N TYR A 73 -2.17 7.22 11.33
CA TYR A 73 -1.02 8.09 11.65
C TYR A 73 -1.02 9.40 10.81
N LYS A 74 -1.92 10.34 11.13
CA LYS A 74 -1.98 11.71 10.57
C LYS A 74 -1.27 12.75 11.47
N ASN A 75 -0.01 12.52 11.85
CA ASN A 75 0.84 13.57 12.46
C ASN A 75 2.07 13.83 11.57
N ASP A 76 2.68 15.01 11.70
CA ASP A 76 3.73 15.53 10.78
C ASP A 76 4.95 14.61 10.60
N HIS A 77 5.30 13.77 11.58
CA HIS A 77 6.34 12.73 11.46
C HIS A 77 5.94 11.52 10.58
N GLY A 78 4.67 11.44 10.16
CA GLY A 78 4.14 10.36 9.34
C GLY A 78 4.43 10.49 7.84
N ALA A 79 4.83 11.67 7.35
CA ALA A 79 5.13 11.84 5.92
C ALA A 79 6.42 11.13 5.52
N GLU A 80 7.51 11.34 6.26
CA GLU A 80 8.81 10.67 6.03
C GLU A 80 8.68 9.15 6.17
N GLU A 81 7.90 8.68 7.15
CA GLU A 81 7.66 7.25 7.31
C GLU A 81 6.80 6.67 6.17
N ARG A 82 5.78 7.39 5.69
CA ARG A 82 4.99 6.95 4.53
C ARG A 82 5.84 6.88 3.26
N GLU A 83 6.67 7.88 3.03
CA GLU A 83 7.60 7.90 1.90
C GLU A 83 8.56 6.71 1.98
N PHE A 84 9.12 6.44 3.16
CA PHE A 84 9.95 5.26 3.39
C PHE A 84 9.22 3.95 3.04
N TRP A 85 7.98 3.77 3.51
CA TRP A 85 7.22 2.55 3.22
C TRP A 85 6.90 2.37 1.75
N ILE A 86 6.53 3.47 1.07
CA ILE A 86 6.25 3.46 -0.38
C ILE A 86 7.52 3.14 -1.16
N ASP A 87 8.62 3.83 -0.89
CA ASP A 87 9.92 3.58 -1.54
C ASP A 87 10.38 2.13 -1.29
N LEU A 88 10.24 1.64 -0.07
CA LEU A 88 10.61 0.27 0.28
C LEU A 88 9.83 -0.77 -0.53
N VAL A 89 8.51 -0.62 -0.58
CA VAL A 89 7.62 -1.52 -1.34
C VAL A 89 7.93 -1.46 -2.83
N GLN A 90 8.08 -0.26 -3.39
CA GLN A 90 8.42 -0.07 -4.79
C GLN A 90 9.77 -0.71 -5.14
N ASN A 91 10.77 -0.54 -4.28
CA ASN A 91 12.09 -1.13 -4.49
C ASN A 91 12.10 -2.66 -4.35
N GLN A 92 11.29 -3.22 -3.46
CA GLN A 92 11.13 -4.68 -3.34
C GLN A 92 10.46 -5.26 -4.59
N LEU A 93 9.36 -4.66 -5.02
CA LEU A 93 8.64 -5.12 -6.21
C LEU A 93 9.49 -4.99 -7.47
N GLN A 94 10.18 -3.86 -7.68
CA GLN A 94 11.11 -3.71 -8.81
C GLN A 94 12.15 -4.84 -8.85
N ARG A 95 12.79 -5.14 -7.69
CA ARG A 95 13.78 -6.23 -7.61
C ARG A 95 13.19 -7.59 -7.90
N ALA A 96 11.96 -7.85 -7.44
CA ALA A 96 11.30 -9.12 -7.72
C ALA A 96 10.90 -9.26 -9.20
N ILE A 97 10.40 -8.18 -9.79
CA ILE A 97 10.05 -8.09 -11.22
C ILE A 97 11.28 -8.34 -12.10
N ASP A 98 12.42 -7.74 -11.75
CA ASP A 98 13.71 -7.97 -12.43
C ASP A 98 14.19 -9.43 -12.23
N ARG A 99 14.20 -9.91 -10.97
CA ARG A 99 14.63 -11.28 -10.62
C ARG A 99 13.88 -12.35 -11.41
N GLU A 100 12.56 -12.21 -11.50
CA GLU A 100 11.68 -13.14 -12.22
C GLU A 100 11.53 -12.79 -13.71
N LYS A 101 12.22 -11.74 -14.17
CA LYS A 101 12.23 -11.23 -15.55
C LYS A 101 10.84 -11.07 -16.13
N ILE A 102 9.90 -10.54 -15.35
CA ILE A 102 8.50 -10.36 -15.78
C ILE A 102 8.43 -9.52 -17.06
N TRP A 103 9.29 -8.50 -17.15
CA TRP A 103 9.43 -7.63 -18.32
C TRP A 103 9.75 -8.39 -19.62
N SER A 104 10.44 -9.54 -19.55
CA SER A 104 10.81 -10.32 -20.74
C SER A 104 9.60 -10.93 -21.47
N ARG A 105 8.44 -10.97 -20.79
CA ARG A 105 7.17 -11.42 -21.35
C ARG A 105 6.41 -10.31 -22.04
N LEU A 106 6.94 -9.08 -22.03
CA LEU A 106 6.31 -7.89 -22.60
C LEU A 106 7.11 -7.42 -23.80
N THR A 107 6.49 -7.47 -24.98
CA THR A 107 7.05 -6.85 -26.20
C THR A 107 6.67 -5.38 -26.21
N THR A 108 7.52 -4.51 -25.64
CA THR A 108 7.35 -3.05 -25.62
C THR A 108 8.60 -2.35 -26.15
N SER A 109 8.42 -1.15 -26.69
CA SER A 109 9.52 -0.25 -27.10
C SER A 109 10.08 0.57 -25.94
N GLU A 110 9.45 0.49 -24.77
CA GLU A 110 9.92 1.17 -23.56
C GLU A 110 11.15 0.48 -22.98
N SER A 111 12.02 1.28 -22.35
CA SER A 111 13.18 0.73 -21.63
C SER A 111 12.74 -0.16 -20.45
N ILE A 112 13.56 -1.16 -20.14
CA ILE A 112 13.32 -2.09 -19.02
C ILE A 112 13.12 -1.32 -17.70
N GLU A 113 13.92 -0.28 -17.46
CA GLU A 113 13.82 0.54 -16.24
C GLU A 113 12.45 1.23 -16.07
N VAL A 114 11.85 1.70 -17.17
CA VAL A 114 10.51 2.31 -17.15
C VAL A 114 9.46 1.25 -16.87
N LEU A 115 9.60 0.10 -17.54
CA LEU A 115 8.68 -1.01 -17.41
C LEU A 115 8.67 -1.59 -15.99
N GLU A 116 9.83 -1.77 -15.37
CA GLU A 116 9.95 -2.26 -13.99
C GLU A 116 9.28 -1.33 -12.99
N LYS A 117 9.42 -0.01 -13.19
CA LYS A 117 8.79 1.01 -12.34
C LYS A 117 7.28 0.99 -12.47
N ASP A 118 6.76 0.94 -13.70
CA ASP A 118 5.33 0.85 -13.96
C ASP A 118 4.74 -0.45 -13.38
N LEU A 119 5.40 -1.59 -13.62
CA LEU A 119 5.00 -2.88 -13.06
C LEU A 119 5.09 -2.87 -11.53
N ALA A 120 6.07 -2.25 -10.89
CA ALA A 120 6.10 -2.20 -9.43
C ALA A 120 4.87 -1.47 -8.84
N ILE A 121 4.45 -0.37 -9.46
CA ILE A 121 3.24 0.34 -9.05
C ILE A 121 2.01 -0.53 -9.30
N PHE A 122 1.85 -1.07 -10.50
CA PHE A 122 0.71 -1.94 -10.82
C PHE A 122 0.64 -3.17 -9.90
N GLY A 123 1.78 -3.78 -9.60
CA GLY A 123 1.90 -4.97 -8.77
C GLY A 123 1.40 -4.73 -7.36
N PHE A 124 1.71 -3.56 -6.79
CA PHE A 124 1.17 -3.17 -5.49
C PHE A 124 -0.36 -3.09 -5.51
N PHE A 125 -0.95 -2.45 -6.53
CA PHE A 125 -2.40 -2.31 -6.63
C PHE A 125 -3.11 -3.63 -6.99
N ILE A 126 -2.43 -4.53 -7.70
CA ILE A 126 -2.88 -5.92 -7.89
C ILE A 126 -3.00 -6.64 -6.55
N ALA A 127 -1.95 -6.59 -5.73
CA ALA A 127 -1.94 -7.22 -4.42
C ALA A 127 -3.01 -6.60 -3.50
N LEU A 128 -3.14 -5.27 -3.50
CA LEU A 128 -4.22 -4.57 -2.80
C LEU A 128 -5.59 -5.05 -3.27
N GLY A 129 -5.87 -5.04 -4.58
CA GLY A 129 -7.15 -5.46 -5.13
C GLY A 129 -7.50 -6.93 -4.82
N ARG A 130 -6.51 -7.83 -4.85
CA ARG A 130 -6.67 -9.23 -4.42
C ARG A 130 -6.99 -9.32 -2.92
N SER A 131 -6.28 -8.58 -2.09
CA SER A 131 -6.52 -8.51 -0.66
C SER A 131 -7.92 -7.97 -0.36
N THR A 132 -8.36 -6.94 -1.08
CA THR A 132 -9.72 -6.37 -1.00
C THR A 132 -10.78 -7.40 -1.34
N GLN A 133 -10.61 -8.11 -2.46
CA GLN A 133 -11.52 -9.16 -2.90
C GLN A 133 -11.63 -10.26 -1.84
N SER A 134 -10.49 -10.70 -1.28
CA SER A 134 -10.45 -11.71 -0.23
C SER A 134 -11.12 -11.23 1.06
N PHE A 135 -10.89 -9.98 1.46
CA PHE A 135 -11.47 -9.38 2.66
C PHE A 135 -13.00 -9.29 2.58
N LEU A 136 -13.53 -8.80 1.45
CA LEU A 136 -14.98 -8.71 1.24
C LEU A 136 -15.64 -10.09 1.20
N SER A 137 -15.00 -11.06 0.54
CA SER A 137 -15.48 -12.45 0.47
C SER A 137 -15.54 -13.09 1.86
N ALA A 138 -14.50 -12.89 2.68
CA ALA A 138 -14.46 -13.37 4.06
C ALA A 138 -15.46 -12.68 4.98
N SER A 139 -15.84 -11.43 4.67
CA SER A 139 -16.85 -10.66 5.42
C SER A 139 -18.29 -11.12 5.16
N GLY A 140 -18.51 -12.12 4.29
CA GLY A 140 -19.86 -12.60 3.93
C GLY A 140 -20.69 -11.57 3.17
N VAL A 141 -20.04 -10.55 2.60
CA VAL A 141 -20.65 -9.47 1.84
C VAL A 141 -20.82 -9.96 0.39
N PRO A 142 -22.03 -10.25 -0.09
CA PRO A 142 -22.24 -10.43 -1.53
C PRO A 142 -21.90 -9.10 -2.21
N ILE A 143 -20.96 -9.13 -3.17
CA ILE A 143 -20.60 -7.97 -3.98
C ILE A 143 -21.85 -7.61 -4.80
N MET A 144 -22.69 -6.70 -4.31
CA MET A 144 -23.98 -6.37 -4.92
C MET A 144 -24.03 -4.94 -5.48
N GLY A 145 -22.87 -4.29 -5.63
CA GLY A 145 -22.74 -2.99 -6.28
C GLY A 145 -21.75 -3.05 -7.43
N ASP A 146 -22.19 -2.70 -8.64
CA ASP A 146 -21.36 -2.63 -9.85
C ASP A 146 -20.14 -1.69 -9.68
N SER A 147 -20.25 -0.70 -8.78
CA SER A 147 -19.24 0.34 -8.58
C SER A 147 -17.99 -0.15 -7.83
N ILE A 148 -18.16 -0.83 -6.69
CA ILE A 148 -17.01 -1.38 -5.93
C ILE A 148 -16.35 -2.52 -6.71
N GLU A 149 -17.15 -3.32 -7.43
CA GLU A 149 -16.60 -4.38 -8.29
C GLU A 149 -15.78 -3.77 -9.43
N GLY A 150 -16.25 -2.67 -10.02
CA GLY A 150 -15.51 -1.91 -11.03
C GLY A 150 -14.16 -1.41 -10.52
N VAL A 151 -14.09 -0.92 -9.27
CA VAL A 151 -12.84 -0.52 -8.62
C VAL A 151 -11.91 -1.73 -8.45
N ILE A 152 -12.39 -2.83 -7.87
CA ILE A 152 -11.57 -4.03 -7.62
C ILE A 152 -11.04 -4.61 -8.93
N ARG A 153 -11.89 -4.71 -9.96
CA ARG A 153 -11.50 -5.16 -11.30
C ARG A 153 -10.43 -4.26 -11.90
N TYR A 154 -10.52 -2.95 -11.67
CA TYR A 154 -9.51 -2.00 -12.14
C TYR A 154 -8.18 -2.13 -11.38
N LEU A 155 -8.21 -2.29 -10.04
CA LEU A 155 -7.00 -2.49 -9.23
C LEU A 155 -6.25 -3.75 -9.64
N ILE A 156 -6.99 -4.84 -9.88
CA ILE A 156 -6.42 -6.10 -10.36
C ILE A 156 -6.02 -5.91 -11.83
N GLY A 157 -6.96 -5.88 -12.77
CA GLY A 157 -6.68 -6.01 -14.20
C GLY A 157 -6.24 -4.73 -14.92
N GLY A 158 -6.24 -3.57 -14.29
CA GLY A 158 -6.03 -2.28 -14.96
C GLY A 158 -4.65 -2.14 -15.63
N SER A 159 -3.65 -2.89 -15.17
CA SER A 159 -2.32 -2.96 -15.80
C SER A 159 -2.36 -3.43 -17.27
N VAL A 160 -3.31 -4.31 -17.62
CA VAL A 160 -3.49 -4.83 -18.98
C VAL A 160 -3.95 -3.73 -19.95
N LEU A 161 -4.60 -2.67 -19.45
CA LEU A 161 -4.98 -1.51 -20.27
C LEU A 161 -3.77 -0.71 -20.76
N TYR A 162 -2.66 -0.75 -20.01
CA TYR A 162 -1.43 -0.03 -20.30
C TYR A 162 -0.34 -0.93 -20.92
N TYR A 163 -0.40 -2.23 -20.63
CA TYR A 163 0.43 -3.28 -21.22
C TYR A 163 -0.43 -4.46 -21.67
N PRO A 164 -1.03 -4.38 -22.87
CA PRO A 164 -1.89 -5.45 -23.40
C PRO A 164 -1.19 -6.81 -23.50
N GLN A 165 0.13 -6.85 -23.56
CA GLN A 165 0.94 -8.08 -23.59
C GLN A 165 0.80 -8.91 -22.29
N LEU A 166 0.42 -8.27 -21.17
CA LEU A 166 0.06 -8.96 -19.95
C LEU A 166 -1.24 -9.76 -20.07
N SER A 167 -2.06 -9.55 -21.10
CA SER A 167 -3.35 -10.25 -21.26
C SER A 167 -3.23 -11.78 -21.37
N SER A 168 -2.05 -12.30 -21.72
CA SER A 168 -1.80 -13.73 -21.65
C SER A 168 -1.96 -14.23 -20.21
N ILE A 169 -2.87 -15.19 -20.01
CA ILE A 169 -3.21 -15.76 -18.70
C ILE A 169 -1.95 -16.18 -17.95
N SER A 170 -1.00 -16.85 -18.61
CA SER A 170 0.22 -17.33 -17.98
C SER A 170 1.18 -16.22 -17.56
N SER A 171 1.23 -15.12 -18.31
CA SER A 171 2.07 -13.96 -17.98
C SER A 171 1.47 -13.20 -16.81
N TYR A 172 0.16 -12.97 -16.86
CA TYR A 172 -0.55 -12.29 -15.80
C TYR A 172 -0.55 -13.07 -14.49
N GLN A 173 -0.77 -14.38 -14.54
CA GLN A 173 -0.79 -15.23 -13.35
C GLN A 173 0.57 -15.24 -12.66
N LEU A 174 1.67 -15.45 -13.40
CA LEU A 174 3.01 -15.38 -12.82
C LEU A 174 3.24 -14.01 -12.17
N TYR A 175 2.86 -12.95 -12.87
CA TYR A 175 3.03 -11.60 -12.35
C TYR A 175 2.25 -11.38 -11.04
N VAL A 176 0.99 -11.80 -10.98
CA VAL A 176 0.16 -11.75 -9.76
C VAL A 176 0.77 -12.58 -8.63
N GLU A 177 1.28 -13.78 -8.93
CA GLU A 177 1.92 -14.67 -7.95
C GLU A 177 3.14 -14.00 -7.33
N VAL A 178 4.06 -13.51 -8.17
CA VAL A 178 5.29 -12.84 -7.72
C VAL A 178 4.99 -11.62 -6.83
N VAL A 179 4.05 -10.75 -7.23
CA VAL A 179 3.76 -9.55 -6.44
C VAL A 179 3.03 -9.87 -5.13
N CYS A 180 2.16 -10.89 -5.12
CA CYS A 180 1.47 -11.32 -3.90
C CYS A 180 2.42 -12.01 -2.92
N GLU A 181 3.34 -12.83 -3.40
CA GLU A 181 4.37 -13.47 -2.56
C GLU A 181 5.30 -12.44 -1.93
N GLU A 182 5.77 -11.47 -2.72
CA GLU A 182 6.67 -10.42 -2.22
C GLU A 182 6.00 -9.46 -1.24
N LEU A 183 4.67 -9.34 -1.28
CA LEU A 183 3.87 -8.52 -0.36
C LEU A 183 3.15 -9.35 0.71
N GLU A 184 3.48 -10.63 0.91
CA GLU A 184 2.87 -11.48 1.94
C GLU A 184 2.98 -10.86 3.35
N TRP A 185 4.06 -10.13 3.61
CA TRP A 185 4.30 -9.45 4.88
C TRP A 185 3.43 -8.19 5.10
N PHE A 186 2.70 -7.73 4.09
CA PHE A 186 1.98 -6.46 4.07
C PHE A 186 0.47 -6.64 4.33
N PRO A 187 -0.02 -6.43 5.56
CA PRO A 187 -1.44 -6.66 5.86
C PRO A 187 -2.28 -5.44 5.49
N PHE A 188 -2.72 -5.34 4.23
CA PHE A 188 -3.60 -4.26 3.76
C PHE A 188 -4.85 -4.08 4.63
N TYR A 189 -5.40 -5.20 5.10
CA TYR A 189 -6.51 -5.25 6.03
C TYR A 189 -6.04 -6.00 7.28
N GLN A 190 -5.99 -5.32 8.42
CA GLN A 190 -5.74 -5.98 9.70
C GLN A 190 -6.91 -6.94 9.96
N SER A 191 -6.61 -8.22 10.19
CA SER A 191 -7.62 -9.27 10.43
C SER A 191 -8.50 -9.02 11.66
N ASN A 192 -8.19 -7.99 12.46
CA ASN A 192 -8.94 -7.57 13.63
C ASN A 192 -9.11 -6.04 13.63
N LEU A 193 -10.33 -5.54 13.35
CA LEU A 193 -10.85 -4.38 14.07
C LEU A 193 -11.69 -4.91 15.23
N PRO A 194 -11.75 -4.27 16.42
CA PRO A 194 -11.43 -2.87 16.73
C PRO A 194 -10.43 -2.68 17.90
N ASP A 195 -9.96 -1.44 18.10
CA ASP A 195 -9.44 -1.01 19.41
C ASP A 195 -10.59 -0.97 20.43
N SER A 196 -11.04 -2.13 20.91
CA SER A 196 -11.84 -2.26 22.12
C SER A 196 -10.99 -2.95 23.19
N LYS A 197 -10.01 -2.22 23.72
CA LYS A 197 -9.51 -2.47 25.07
C LYS A 197 -10.45 -1.79 26.05
N GLN A 198 -11.68 -2.29 26.17
CA GLN A 198 -12.57 -2.17 27.34
C GLN A 198 -13.97 -2.69 26.96
N MET A 199 -14.16 -4.01 26.92
CA MET A 199 -15.37 -4.64 27.47
C MET A 199 -14.98 -6.09 27.80
N THR A 200 -14.56 -6.26 29.05
CA THR A 200 -14.57 -7.54 29.74
C THR A 200 -15.99 -8.13 29.63
N GLU A 201 -16.07 -9.44 29.39
CA GLU A 201 -17.26 -10.28 29.52
C GLU A 201 -18.43 -10.01 28.55
N ASN A 202 -18.46 -10.76 27.44
CA ASN A 202 -19.52 -11.74 27.20
C ASN A 202 -19.25 -12.56 25.92
N LYS A 203 -19.21 -13.89 26.08
CA LYS A 203 -19.20 -14.86 24.98
C LYS A 203 -20.58 -14.94 24.35
N SER A 204 -20.77 -14.47 23.11
CA SER A 204 -21.66 -15.11 22.13
C SER A 204 -21.70 -14.36 20.78
N LYS A 205 -21.54 -15.12 19.69
CA LYS A 205 -21.78 -14.83 18.26
C LYS A 205 -20.65 -14.13 17.49
N GLN A 206 -20.22 -14.80 16.41
CA GLN A 206 -19.49 -14.22 15.29
C GLN A 206 -20.36 -13.12 14.67
N GLU A 207 -20.24 -11.90 15.15
CA GLU A 207 -20.84 -10.74 14.50
C GLU A 207 -19.75 -10.18 13.56
N GLY A 208 -19.81 -10.59 12.29
CA GLY A 208 -18.93 -10.06 11.24
C GLY A 208 -19.12 -8.55 11.08
N ILE A 209 -18.11 -7.87 10.54
CA ILE A 209 -18.17 -6.42 10.28
C ILE A 209 -19.43 -6.12 9.44
N PRO A 210 -20.30 -5.17 9.85
CA PRO A 210 -21.47 -4.80 9.06
C PRO A 210 -21.09 -4.43 7.62
N HIS A 211 -21.85 -4.89 6.63
CA HIS A 211 -21.59 -4.71 5.19
C HIS A 211 -21.17 -3.28 4.81
N ARG A 212 -21.87 -2.27 5.33
CA ARG A 212 -21.59 -0.84 5.08
C ARG A 212 -20.22 -0.41 5.64
N GLU A 213 -19.81 -0.96 6.78
CA GLU A 213 -18.51 -0.68 7.40
C GLU A 213 -17.36 -1.36 6.65
N ALA A 214 -17.57 -2.59 6.17
CA ALA A 214 -16.59 -3.30 5.34
C ALA A 214 -16.34 -2.55 4.02
N ILE A 215 -17.39 -2.09 3.35
CA ILE A 215 -17.29 -1.27 2.14
C ILE A 215 -16.58 0.06 2.41
N SER A 216 -16.98 0.77 3.47
CA SER A 216 -16.32 2.04 3.85
C SER A 216 -14.84 1.84 4.13
N LEU A 217 -14.47 0.76 4.84
CA LEU A 217 -13.07 0.44 5.14
C LEU A 217 -12.28 0.16 3.87
N VAL A 218 -12.84 -0.63 2.95
CA VAL A 218 -12.20 -0.93 1.66
C VAL A 218 -11.93 0.34 0.87
N LEU A 219 -12.94 1.21 0.74
CA LEU A 219 -12.80 2.48 0.03
C LEU A 219 -11.77 3.39 0.70
N ASP A 220 -11.78 3.48 2.03
CA ASP A 220 -10.79 4.25 2.80
C ASP A 220 -9.36 3.72 2.56
N VAL A 221 -9.14 2.40 2.60
CA VAL A 221 -7.82 1.77 2.35
C VAL A 221 -7.37 2.01 0.92
N CYS A 222 -8.23 1.78 -0.08
CA CYS A 222 -7.88 1.97 -1.48
C CYS A 222 -7.58 3.43 -1.81
N SER A 223 -8.38 4.36 -1.28
CA SER A 223 -8.17 5.79 -1.45
C SER A 223 -6.88 6.26 -0.77
N TYR A 224 -6.61 5.77 0.46
CA TYR A 224 -5.37 6.05 1.18
C TYR A 224 -4.15 5.65 0.35
N TRP A 225 -4.11 4.43 -0.18
CA TRP A 225 -2.97 3.95 -0.95
C TRP A 225 -2.80 4.65 -2.29
N MET A 226 -3.89 4.86 -3.05
CA MET A 226 -3.85 5.63 -4.29
C MET A 226 -3.28 7.04 -4.05
N THR A 227 -3.84 7.75 -3.07
CA THR A 227 -3.42 9.11 -2.73
C THR A 227 -1.98 9.16 -2.22
N SER A 228 -1.57 8.16 -1.43
CA SER A 228 -0.21 8.12 -0.88
C SER A 228 0.83 7.86 -1.97
N PHE A 229 0.56 6.95 -2.92
CA PHE A 229 1.42 6.75 -4.08
C PHE A 229 1.49 8.00 -4.96
N ILE A 230 0.36 8.65 -5.23
CA ILE A 230 0.35 9.89 -6.02
C ILE A 230 1.24 10.98 -5.38
N LYS A 231 1.23 11.10 -4.04
CA LYS A 231 1.96 12.15 -3.32
C LYS A 231 3.42 11.86 -3.03
N HIS A 232 3.76 10.61 -2.73
CA HIS A 232 5.05 10.25 -2.14
C HIS A 232 5.91 9.32 -3.01
N SER A 233 5.40 8.88 -4.17
CA SER A 233 6.16 8.01 -5.06
C SER A 233 7.18 8.80 -5.88
N THR A 234 8.46 8.67 -5.55
CA THR A 234 9.58 9.19 -6.35
C THR A 234 9.61 8.61 -7.77
N LEU A 235 9.07 7.40 -7.98
CA LEU A 235 8.93 6.80 -9.31
C LEU A 235 8.04 7.64 -10.25
N LEU A 236 7.17 8.51 -9.72
CA LEU A 236 6.33 9.39 -10.53
C LEU A 236 7.06 10.69 -10.90
N GLU A 237 8.25 10.98 -10.38
CA GLU A 237 8.98 12.19 -10.77
C GLU A 237 9.56 12.07 -12.18
N ASN A 238 9.81 10.84 -12.65
CA ASN A 238 10.34 10.59 -13.99
C ASN A 238 9.28 10.90 -15.07
N PRO A 239 9.59 11.77 -16.06
CA PRO A 239 8.67 12.05 -17.18
C PRO A 239 8.32 10.81 -18.01
N SER A 240 9.13 9.74 -18.00
CA SER A 240 8.84 8.51 -18.76
C SER A 240 7.73 7.64 -18.17
N ASN A 241 7.39 7.80 -16.89
CA ASN A 241 6.43 6.94 -16.18
C ASN A 241 4.99 7.45 -16.33
N ILE A 242 4.60 7.70 -17.58
CA ILE A 242 3.30 8.28 -17.93
C ILE A 242 2.17 7.28 -17.65
N LYS A 243 2.42 5.98 -17.84
CA LYS A 243 1.39 4.94 -17.67
C LYS A 243 1.04 4.72 -16.20
N ALA A 244 2.03 4.61 -15.30
CA ALA A 244 1.73 4.55 -13.87
C ALA A 244 0.97 5.78 -13.37
N LYS A 245 1.35 6.99 -13.81
CA LYS A 245 0.61 8.22 -13.47
C LYS A 245 -0.84 8.16 -13.91
N ARG A 246 -1.09 7.78 -15.17
CA ARG A 246 -2.44 7.63 -15.71
C ARG A 246 -3.23 6.55 -14.97
N PHE A 247 -2.60 5.43 -14.63
CA PHE A 247 -3.25 4.36 -13.88
C PHE A 247 -3.74 4.84 -12.51
N LEU A 248 -2.88 5.55 -11.77
CA LEU A 248 -3.21 6.08 -10.45
C LEU A 248 -4.30 7.15 -10.53
N SER A 249 -4.20 8.09 -11.48
CA SER A 249 -5.20 9.14 -11.69
C SER A 249 -6.58 8.56 -12.03
N ARG A 250 -6.64 7.63 -12.99
CA ARG A 250 -7.90 6.95 -13.36
C ARG A 250 -8.44 6.08 -12.22
N GLY A 251 -7.57 5.45 -11.44
CA GLY A 251 -7.96 4.68 -10.25
C GLY A 251 -8.54 5.56 -9.15
N HIS A 252 -7.93 6.72 -8.91
CA HIS A 252 -8.42 7.72 -7.97
C HIS A 252 -9.79 8.27 -8.38
N SER A 253 -9.97 8.66 -9.64
CA SER A 253 -11.27 9.11 -10.16
C SER A 253 -12.36 8.04 -9.98
N LYS A 254 -12.07 6.77 -10.31
CA LYS A 254 -13.01 5.66 -10.08
C LYS A 254 -13.38 5.45 -8.60
N LEU A 255 -12.42 5.65 -7.70
CA LEU A 255 -12.67 5.56 -6.26
C LEU A 255 -13.55 6.71 -5.77
N THR A 256 -13.31 7.93 -6.25
CA THR A 256 -14.12 9.10 -5.93
C THR A 256 -15.56 8.93 -6.40
N GLU A 257 -15.76 8.52 -7.65
CA GLU A 257 -17.08 8.21 -8.22
C GLU A 257 -17.80 7.15 -7.38
N CYS A 258 -17.11 6.05 -7.03
CA CYS A 258 -17.68 4.98 -6.21
C CYS A 258 -18.06 5.43 -4.80
N MET A 259 -17.25 6.29 -4.16
CA MET A 259 -17.55 6.87 -2.84
C MET A 259 -18.79 7.77 -2.88
N GLU A 260 -18.92 8.58 -3.93
CA GLU A 260 -20.07 9.47 -4.16
C GLU A 260 -21.36 8.68 -4.37
N GLU A 261 -21.34 7.66 -5.24
CA GLU A 261 -22.50 6.81 -5.53
C GLU A 261 -23.00 6.04 -4.29
N LEU A 262 -22.09 5.57 -3.44
CA LEU A 262 -22.45 4.80 -2.25
C LEU A 262 -22.87 5.69 -1.07
N GLY A 263 -22.90 7.02 -1.25
CA GLY A 263 -23.21 7.98 -0.21
C GLY A 263 -22.33 7.81 1.02
N VAL A 264 -21.10 7.31 0.83
CA VAL A 264 -20.09 7.25 1.87
C VAL A 264 -19.53 8.66 1.94
N PRO A 265 -19.86 9.45 2.99
CA PRO A 265 -19.34 10.80 3.07
C PRO A 265 -17.82 10.69 3.08
N ASN A 266 -17.19 11.36 2.12
CA ASN A 266 -15.75 11.57 2.09
C ASN A 266 -15.37 12.02 3.51
N ARG A 267 -14.67 11.16 4.28
CA ARG A 267 -14.42 11.42 5.71
C ARG A 267 -13.49 12.61 5.95
N ASP A 268 -13.09 13.32 4.89
CA ASP A 268 -12.60 14.70 4.97
C ASP A 268 -13.62 15.66 5.59
N GLY A 269 -14.92 15.32 5.63
CA GLY A 269 -15.95 16.09 6.34
C GLY A 269 -15.77 16.12 7.88
N ARG A 270 -15.08 15.14 8.48
CA ARG A 270 -14.72 15.17 9.92
C ARG A 270 -13.43 15.95 10.22
N VAL A 271 -12.87 16.64 9.22
CA VAL A 271 -11.83 17.66 9.39
C VAL A 271 -12.46 19.03 9.72
N LYS A 272 -13.74 19.26 9.43
CA LYS A 272 -14.39 20.56 9.65
C LYS A 272 -14.89 20.79 11.09
N ASP A 273 -15.29 19.75 11.82
CA ASP A 273 -15.88 19.92 13.16
C ASP A 273 -14.86 19.92 14.32
N ILE A 274 -13.57 19.67 14.05
CA ILE A 274 -12.49 19.84 15.04
C ILE A 274 -11.92 21.28 15.01
N ILE A 275 -12.32 22.10 14.01
CA ILE A 275 -11.89 23.50 13.84
C ILE A 275 -13.01 24.47 14.22
N LYS A 276 -13.69 24.22 15.35
CA LYS A 276 -14.42 25.29 16.06
C LYS A 276 -13.73 25.73 17.35
N ASP A 277 -12.81 24.93 17.89
CA ASP A 277 -12.11 25.24 19.15
C ASP A 277 -10.72 25.88 18.99
N LYS A 278 -10.30 26.22 17.76
CA LYS A 278 -9.10 27.03 17.52
C LYS A 278 -9.38 28.19 16.56
N ARG A 279 -10.48 28.89 16.78
CA ARG A 279 -10.69 30.23 16.22
C ARG A 279 -9.86 31.22 17.06
N ASN A 280 -8.55 31.29 16.81
CA ASN A 280 -7.70 32.47 17.01
C ASN A 280 -6.24 32.13 16.71
N GLN A 281 -5.86 32.22 15.42
CA GLN A 281 -4.62 32.82 14.88
C GLN A 281 -4.21 32.12 13.57
N GLY A 282 -4.06 32.93 12.50
CA GLY A 282 -3.27 32.62 11.31
C GLY A 282 -3.98 31.82 10.21
N SER A 283 -4.79 32.49 9.39
CA SER A 283 -5.32 31.98 8.13
C SER A 283 -4.35 32.30 7.01
N GLU A 284 -3.70 31.30 6.40
CA GLU A 284 -3.15 31.41 5.03
C GLU A 284 -2.80 30.06 4.37
N THR A 285 -2.64 28.95 5.11
CA THR A 285 -2.18 27.68 4.52
C THR A 285 -3.27 26.85 3.84
N TYR A 286 -4.55 26.94 4.25
CA TYR A 286 -5.61 26.03 3.78
C TYR A 286 -6.20 26.35 2.40
N LEU A 287 -6.03 27.58 1.90
CA LEU A 287 -6.40 27.93 0.52
C LEU A 287 -5.41 27.38 -0.52
N SER A 288 -4.19 27.02 -0.11
CA SER A 288 -3.19 26.44 -1.02
C SER A 288 -3.51 24.99 -1.40
N PHE A 289 -4.04 24.18 -0.47
CA PHE A 289 -4.19 22.73 -0.64
C PHE A 289 -5.23 22.32 -1.69
N SER A 290 -6.40 22.98 -1.73
CA SER A 290 -7.38 22.74 -2.80
C SER A 290 -6.91 23.34 -4.13
N THR A 291 -6.12 24.40 -4.07
CA THR A 291 -5.60 25.08 -5.26
C THR A 291 -4.47 24.29 -5.92
N GLU A 292 -3.63 23.59 -5.14
CA GLU A 292 -2.53 22.74 -5.64
C GLU A 292 -3.04 21.45 -6.29
N LEU A 293 -4.06 20.80 -5.70
CA LEU A 293 -4.70 19.62 -6.31
C LEU A 293 -5.42 19.98 -7.61
N ASN A 294 -6.18 21.07 -7.62
CA ASN A 294 -6.82 21.59 -8.84
C ASN A 294 -5.79 22.06 -9.89
N SER A 295 -4.63 22.56 -9.46
CA SER A 295 -3.52 22.95 -10.34
C SER A 295 -2.87 21.72 -10.98
N PHE A 296 -2.71 20.64 -10.22
CA PHE A 296 -2.16 19.38 -10.73
C PHE A 296 -3.10 18.72 -11.74
N ASP A 297 -4.40 18.62 -11.43
CA ASP A 297 -5.40 18.09 -12.35
C ASP A 297 -5.48 18.92 -13.65
N LYS A 298 -5.33 20.25 -13.53
CA LYS A 298 -5.28 21.15 -14.69
C LYS A 298 -3.99 21.01 -15.50
N ALA A 299 -2.85 20.78 -14.85
CA ALA A 299 -1.58 20.51 -15.51
C ALA A 299 -1.61 19.17 -16.25
N LEU A 300 -2.23 18.14 -15.66
CA LEU A 300 -2.40 16.83 -16.26
C LEU A 300 -3.32 16.88 -17.49
N ALA A 301 -4.45 17.60 -17.40
CA ALA A 301 -5.36 17.83 -18.51
C ALA A 301 -4.68 18.62 -19.66
N SER A 302 -3.84 19.60 -19.34
CA SER A 302 -3.07 20.36 -20.33
C SER A 302 -2.02 19.50 -21.05
N VAL A 303 -1.44 18.52 -20.37
CA VAL A 303 -0.49 17.56 -20.98
C VAL A 303 -1.22 16.55 -21.85
N GLU A 304 -2.41 16.12 -21.45
CA GLU A 304 -3.27 15.23 -22.24
C GLU A 304 -3.75 15.91 -23.53
N GLU A 305 -4.14 17.19 -23.46
CA GLU A 305 -4.50 17.98 -24.65
C GLU A 305 -3.29 18.20 -25.59
N ALA A 306 -2.10 18.41 -25.04
CA ALA A 306 -0.87 18.57 -25.83
C ALA A 306 -0.45 17.27 -26.54
N LEU A 307 -0.65 16.11 -25.90
CA LEU A 307 -0.38 14.79 -26.49
C LEU A 307 -1.39 14.43 -27.59
N ILE A 308 -2.68 14.71 -27.39
CA ILE A 308 -3.69 14.52 -28.43
C ILE A 308 -3.37 15.36 -29.68
N ARG A 309 -2.83 16.57 -29.51
CA ARG A 309 -2.40 17.42 -30.64
C ARG A 309 -1.15 16.88 -31.36
N LEU A 310 -0.31 16.12 -30.68
CA LEU A 310 0.89 15.50 -31.27
C LEU A 310 0.59 14.17 -31.96
N GLU A 311 -0.47 13.46 -31.57
CA GLU A 311 -0.94 12.22 -32.22
C GLU A 311 -1.73 12.46 -33.53
N VAL A 312 -2.01 13.72 -33.88
CA VAL A 312 -2.76 14.13 -35.09
C VAL A 312 -1.86 14.78 -36.16
N CYS A 313 -0.53 14.77 -35.98
CA CYS A 313 0.45 15.20 -37.00
C CYS A 313 1.12 14.01 -37.70
#